data_AF-A0A7Y0DTR5-F1
#
_entry.id   AF-A0A7Y0DTR5-F1
#
_cell.length_a   1.000
_cell.length_b   1.000
_cell.length_c   1.000
_cell.angle_alpha   90.00
_cell.angle_beta   90.00
_cell.angle_gamma   90.00
#
_symmetry.space_group_name_H-M   'P 1'
#
loop_
_entity.id
_entity.type
_entity.pdbx_description
1 polymer ?
#
loop_
_entity_poly.entity_id
_entity_poly.type
_entity_poly.pdbx_seq_one_letter_code
_entity_poly.pdbx_strand_id
1 'polypeptide(L)'
;MLFCLSASNALNKYLKADLPRLPHKPGKQAGVNTLISDSNCFNWQLQIIDNSYKSREKTIIVCEANSRFTFFIPVSLKLSQEELTQRLQYEWQLMMAETLEVYRLIPRSDIATLLSDLSHIDFSPQWIKNTDLSISGHISDAALWVTQTLKEEGLYELPRALAIELALYLNTQPKRITNKTTRRKEKFIPIEHLLGYCQSLITDQQRADGPSNEIIDTSNIINFSDYHKK
;
A
#
# COMPACT_ATOMS: atom_id res chain seq x y z
N MET A 1 10.27 1.29 -9.31
CA MET A 1 9.02 0.50 -9.23
C MET A 1 7.82 1.41 -9.43
N LEU A 2 6.81 0.97 -10.18
CA LEU A 2 5.61 1.77 -10.41
C LEU A 2 4.71 1.80 -9.16
N PHE A 3 4.36 2.98 -8.67
CA PHE A 3 3.41 3.17 -7.57
C PHE A 3 2.05 3.58 -8.13
N CYS A 4 1.21 2.58 -8.41
CA CYS A 4 -0.02 2.74 -9.16
C CYS A 4 -1.19 3.10 -8.24
N LEU A 5 -1.66 4.35 -8.36
CA LEU A 5 -2.75 4.93 -7.58
C LEU A 5 -4.05 4.91 -8.40
N SER A 6 -4.88 3.92 -8.12
CA SER A 6 -6.14 3.69 -8.82
C SER A 6 -7.30 4.41 -8.16
N ALA A 7 -7.74 5.52 -8.74
CA ALA A 7 -8.88 6.27 -8.25
C ALA A 7 -10.21 5.66 -8.72
N SER A 8 -11.17 5.57 -7.79
CA SER A 8 -12.57 5.35 -8.13
C SER A 8 -13.14 6.53 -8.91
N ASN A 9 -14.29 6.35 -9.57
CA ASN A 9 -15.00 7.44 -10.24
C ASN A 9 -15.32 8.61 -9.30
N ALA A 10 -15.69 8.31 -8.06
CA ALA A 10 -15.99 9.32 -7.06
C ALA A 10 -14.76 10.15 -6.71
N LEU A 11 -13.60 9.50 -6.50
CA LEU A 11 -12.36 10.21 -6.19
C LEU A 11 -11.85 11.01 -7.39
N ASN A 12 -11.90 10.45 -8.60
CA ASN A 12 -11.53 11.16 -9.82
C ASN A 12 -12.34 12.46 -10.00
N LYS A 13 -13.66 12.39 -9.77
CA LYS A 13 -14.54 13.56 -9.80
C LYS A 13 -14.21 14.55 -8.69
N TYR A 14 -13.94 14.07 -7.47
CA TYR A 14 -13.59 14.90 -6.33
C TYR A 14 -12.31 15.71 -6.57
N LEU A 15 -11.26 15.06 -7.08
CA LEU A 15 -9.99 15.69 -7.44
C LEU A 15 -10.10 16.61 -8.66
N LYS A 16 -11.23 16.56 -9.40
CA LYS A 16 -11.40 17.17 -10.73
C LYS A 16 -10.29 16.76 -11.69
N ALA A 17 -9.84 15.52 -11.57
CA ALA A 17 -8.79 14.96 -12.41
C ALA A 17 -9.41 14.29 -13.65
N ASP A 18 -8.69 14.33 -14.78
CA ASP A 18 -9.02 13.56 -15.97
C ASP A 18 -8.07 12.37 -16.11
N LEU A 19 -8.18 11.44 -15.15
CA LEU A 19 -7.25 10.31 -15.08
C LEU A 19 -7.46 9.32 -16.24
N PRO A 20 -6.35 8.81 -16.81
CA PRO A 20 -6.41 7.81 -17.88
C PRO A 20 -7.03 6.52 -17.35
N ARG A 21 -7.72 5.79 -18.23
CA ARG A 21 -8.20 4.43 -17.93
C ARG A 21 -7.15 3.42 -18.39
N LEU A 22 -7.03 2.32 -17.66
CA LEU A 22 -6.19 1.21 -18.13
C LEU A 22 -6.66 0.70 -19.50
N PRO A 23 -5.73 0.36 -20.40
CA PRO A 23 -6.05 -0.21 -21.71
C PRO A 23 -6.82 -1.52 -21.52
N HIS A 24 -7.75 -1.78 -22.43
CA HIS A 24 -8.63 -2.96 -22.36
C HIS A 24 -8.28 -3.91 -23.50
N LYS A 25 -8.41 -5.21 -23.23
CA LYS A 25 -8.47 -6.21 -24.30
C LYS A 25 -9.81 -6.03 -25.05
N PRO A 26 -9.86 -6.29 -26.37
CA PRO A 26 -11.12 -6.30 -27.12
C PRO A 26 -12.16 -7.17 -26.39
N GLY A 27 -13.34 -6.62 -26.12
CA GLY A 27 -14.44 -7.31 -25.41
C GLY A 27 -14.45 -7.17 -23.88
N LYS A 28 -13.50 -6.45 -23.26
CA LYS A 28 -13.58 -6.06 -21.84
C LYS A 28 -13.89 -4.58 -21.68
N GLN A 29 -14.68 -4.23 -20.65
CA GLN A 29 -15.02 -2.85 -20.34
C GLN A 29 -13.76 -2.07 -19.90
N ALA A 30 -13.50 -0.93 -20.54
CA ALA A 30 -12.36 -0.08 -20.19
C ALA A 30 -12.43 0.44 -18.75
N GLY A 31 -11.34 0.26 -18.00
CA GLY A 31 -11.27 0.61 -16.59
C GLY A 31 -11.82 -0.44 -15.63
N VAL A 32 -12.07 -1.69 -16.06
CA VAL A 32 -12.43 -2.81 -15.17
C VAL A 32 -11.30 -3.84 -15.22
N ASN A 33 -10.19 -3.51 -14.56
CA ASN A 33 -9.04 -4.41 -14.46
C ASN A 33 -8.77 -4.76 -13.00
N THR A 34 -8.66 -6.06 -12.75
CA THR A 34 -8.20 -6.57 -11.47
C THR A 34 -6.78 -6.06 -11.23
N LEU A 35 -6.61 -5.30 -10.16
CA LEU A 35 -5.31 -4.83 -9.71
C LEU A 35 -4.56 -5.98 -9.05
N ILE A 36 -3.28 -6.10 -9.35
CA ILE A 36 -2.38 -7.09 -8.78
C ILE A 36 -1.05 -6.39 -8.55
N SER A 37 -0.54 -6.43 -7.33
CA SER A 37 0.83 -5.98 -7.04
C SER A 37 1.84 -7.07 -7.37
N ASP A 38 2.94 -6.68 -7.99
CA ASP A 38 4.05 -7.56 -8.38
C ASP A 38 5.39 -6.82 -8.23
N SER A 39 6.50 -7.44 -8.66
CA SER A 39 7.84 -6.86 -8.54
C SER A 39 8.02 -5.52 -9.28
N ASN A 40 7.15 -5.19 -10.24
CA ASN A 40 7.25 -3.99 -11.06
C ASN A 40 6.20 -2.94 -10.70
N CYS A 41 5.06 -3.35 -10.16
CA CYS A 41 3.91 -2.48 -9.95
C CYS A 41 3.28 -2.71 -8.58
N PHE A 42 3.28 -1.68 -7.76
CA PHE A 42 2.63 -1.64 -6.45
C PHE A 42 1.28 -0.94 -6.56
N ASN A 43 0.19 -1.72 -6.54
CA ASN A 43 -1.14 -1.24 -6.87
C ASN A 43 -2.00 -0.95 -5.64
N TRP A 44 -2.58 0.25 -5.63
CA TRP A 44 -3.47 0.72 -4.59
C TRP A 44 -4.79 1.18 -5.21
N GLN A 45 -5.91 0.81 -4.58
CA GLN A 45 -7.25 1.31 -4.91
C GLN A 45 -7.67 2.36 -3.90
N LEU A 46 -8.13 3.50 -4.40
CA LEU A 46 -8.51 4.65 -3.61
C LEU A 46 -9.97 5.00 -3.84
N GLN A 47 -10.71 5.21 -2.75
CA GLN A 47 -12.12 5.57 -2.79
C GLN A 47 -12.41 6.66 -1.76
N ILE A 48 -13.05 7.73 -2.20
CA ILE A 48 -13.60 8.74 -1.30
C ILE A 48 -15.03 8.38 -0.90
N ILE A 49 -15.35 8.56 0.37
CA ILE A 49 -16.69 8.43 0.93
C ILE A 49 -17.10 9.71 1.65
N ASP A 50 -18.41 9.95 1.70
CA ASP A 50 -18.97 10.93 2.62
C ASP A 50 -19.06 10.30 4.01
N ASN A 51 -18.61 11.01 5.05
CA ASN A 51 -18.64 10.48 6.43
C ASN A 51 -20.08 10.29 6.94
N SER A 52 -20.99 11.14 6.47
CA SER A 52 -22.44 11.01 6.62
C SER A 52 -23.12 11.53 5.36
N TYR A 53 -24.42 11.28 5.18
CA TYR A 53 -25.13 11.65 3.95
C TYR A 53 -24.96 13.14 3.62
N LYS A 54 -24.33 13.44 2.48
CA LYS A 54 -24.02 14.81 2.00
C LYS A 54 -23.11 15.61 2.94
N SER A 55 -22.33 14.95 3.80
CA SER A 55 -21.38 15.62 4.68
C SER A 55 -20.34 16.40 3.89
N ARG A 56 -19.88 17.51 4.47
CA ARG A 56 -18.72 18.26 3.94
C ARG A 56 -17.45 17.45 4.19
N GLU A 57 -17.36 16.82 5.35
CA GLU A 57 -16.27 15.99 5.80
C GLU A 57 -16.29 14.64 5.06
N LYS A 58 -15.13 14.25 4.55
CA LYS A 58 -14.97 13.04 3.75
C LYS A 58 -13.78 12.24 4.25
N THR A 59 -13.76 10.97 3.90
CA THR A 59 -12.63 10.09 4.16
C THR A 59 -12.24 9.42 2.85
N ILE A 60 -10.95 9.44 2.51
CA ILE A 60 -10.40 8.61 1.46
C ILE A 60 -9.91 7.31 2.11
N ILE A 61 -10.40 6.20 1.59
CA ILE A 61 -9.99 4.84 1.94
C ILE A 61 -8.98 4.41 0.90
N VAL A 62 -7.81 3.96 1.36
CA VAL A 62 -6.71 3.50 0.51
C VAL A 62 -6.49 2.03 0.83
N CYS A 63 -6.55 1.16 -0.17
CA CYS A 63 -6.43 -0.29 0.01
C CYS A 63 -5.45 -0.88 -1.00
N GLU A 64 -4.44 -1.59 -0.53
CA GLU A 64 -3.46 -2.29 -1.38
C GLU A 64 -4.10 -3.53 -2.02
N ALA A 65 -3.78 -3.77 -3.29
CA ALA A 65 -4.50 -4.73 -4.12
C ALA A 65 -4.41 -6.20 -3.63
N ASN A 66 -3.25 -6.63 -3.15
CA ASN A 66 -2.98 -8.04 -2.85
C ASN A 66 -3.19 -8.38 -1.37
N SER A 67 -2.52 -7.66 -0.49
CA SER A 67 -2.57 -7.76 0.96
C SER A 67 -3.86 -7.21 1.56
N ARG A 68 -4.62 -6.39 0.81
CA ARG A 68 -5.79 -5.67 1.34
C ARG A 68 -5.45 -4.77 2.54
N PHE A 69 -4.17 -4.44 2.71
CA PHE A 69 -3.73 -3.49 3.71
C PHE A 69 -4.39 -2.15 3.45
N THR A 70 -5.03 -1.60 4.48
CA THR A 70 -5.96 -0.48 4.35
C THR A 70 -5.61 0.63 5.33
N PHE A 71 -5.67 1.88 4.87
CA PHE A 71 -5.53 3.05 5.71
C PHE A 71 -6.43 4.18 5.25
N PHE A 72 -6.56 5.21 6.08
CA PHE A 72 -7.55 6.26 5.91
C PHE A 72 -6.90 7.64 5.90
N ILE A 73 -7.37 8.47 4.98
CA ILE A 73 -6.99 9.87 4.82
C ILE A 73 -8.23 10.69 5.11
N PRO A 74 -8.37 11.29 6.30
CA PRO A 74 -9.42 12.26 6.58
C PRO A 74 -9.23 13.49 5.69
N VAL A 75 -10.34 14.01 5.17
CA VAL A 75 -10.38 15.13 4.22
C VAL A 75 -11.37 16.19 4.74
N SER A 76 -10.83 17.21 5.40
CA SER A 76 -11.57 18.38 5.91
C SER A 76 -11.52 19.57 4.94
N LEU A 77 -10.46 19.64 4.13
CA LEU A 77 -10.26 20.65 3.07
C LEU A 77 -10.05 19.96 1.73
N LYS A 78 -10.29 20.70 0.65
CA LYS A 78 -10.12 20.19 -0.70
C LYS A 78 -8.64 19.87 -0.96
N LEU A 79 -8.33 18.60 -1.23
CA LEU A 79 -7.00 18.13 -1.61
C LEU A 79 -6.82 18.17 -3.13
N SER A 80 -5.66 18.63 -3.59
CA SER A 80 -5.20 18.43 -4.96
C SER A 80 -4.67 17.00 -5.17
N GLN A 81 -4.55 16.58 -6.43
CA GLN A 81 -3.97 15.28 -6.77
C GLN A 81 -2.50 15.20 -6.32
N GLU A 82 -1.75 16.29 -6.43
CA GLU A 82 -0.33 16.36 -6.04
C GLU A 82 -0.16 16.19 -4.51
N GLU A 83 -0.89 16.97 -3.71
CA GLU A 83 -0.87 16.85 -2.25
C GLU A 83 -1.27 15.44 -1.79
N LEU A 84 -2.29 14.86 -2.42
CA LEU A 84 -2.70 13.49 -2.13
C LEU A 84 -1.61 12.48 -2.50
N THR A 85 -0.90 12.68 -3.62
CA THR A 85 0.19 11.80 -4.05
C THR A 85 1.33 11.78 -3.04
N GLN A 86 1.79 12.95 -2.62
CA GLN A 86 2.85 13.08 -1.62
C GLN A 86 2.46 12.44 -0.28
N ARG A 87 1.21 12.69 0.15
CA ARG A 87 0.67 12.09 1.37
C ARG A 87 0.64 10.57 1.28
N LEU A 88 0.18 10.02 0.15
CA LEU A 88 0.12 8.58 -0.08
C LEU A 88 1.51 7.94 -0.01
N GLN A 89 2.52 8.50 -0.68
CA GLN A 89 3.89 7.94 -0.71
C GLN A 89 4.50 7.77 0.69
N TYR A 90 4.12 8.61 1.65
CA TYR A 90 4.60 8.54 3.03
C TYR A 90 3.66 7.73 3.95
N GLU A 91 2.35 7.97 3.89
CA GLU A 91 1.42 7.44 4.90
C GLU A 91 1.28 5.92 4.86
N TRP A 92 1.46 5.26 3.71
CA TRP A 92 1.42 3.80 3.67
C TRP A 92 2.58 3.19 4.49
N GLN A 93 3.77 3.80 4.44
CA GLN A 93 4.95 3.36 5.17
C GLN A 93 4.78 3.57 6.67
N LEU A 94 4.29 4.76 7.05
CA LEU A 94 3.98 5.09 8.43
C LEU A 94 2.94 4.12 9.01
N MET A 95 1.83 3.89 8.30
CA MET A 95 0.80 2.97 8.75
C MET A 95 1.31 1.53 8.86
N MET A 96 2.17 1.10 7.92
CA MET A 96 2.81 -0.21 7.98
C MET A 96 3.68 -0.34 9.22
N ALA A 97 4.51 0.67 9.52
CA ALA A 97 5.37 0.68 10.70
C ALA A 97 4.57 0.64 12.01
N GLU A 98 3.54 1.49 12.14
CA GLU A 98 2.64 1.50 13.29
C GLU A 98 1.95 0.13 13.47
N THR A 99 1.48 -0.46 12.37
CA THR A 99 0.84 -1.78 12.41
C THR A 99 1.81 -2.89 12.82
N LEU A 100 3.04 -2.89 12.31
CA LEU A 100 4.07 -3.86 12.70
C LEU A 100 4.45 -3.73 14.17
N GLU A 101 4.55 -2.50 14.69
CA GLU A 101 4.87 -2.24 16.08
C GLU A 101 3.78 -2.78 17.03
N VAL A 102 2.52 -2.58 16.69
CA VAL A 102 1.37 -3.07 17.47
C VAL A 102 1.21 -4.59 17.33
N TYR A 103 1.32 -5.11 16.11
CA TYR A 103 1.13 -6.54 15.83
C TYR A 103 2.32 -7.39 16.27
N ARG A 104 3.51 -6.79 16.47
CA ARG A 104 4.75 -7.41 16.97
C ARG A 104 5.22 -8.61 16.13
N LEU A 105 5.04 -8.49 14.81
CA LEU A 105 5.47 -9.53 13.87
C LEU A 105 6.99 -9.61 13.72
N ILE A 106 7.66 -8.47 13.85
CA ILE A 106 9.12 -8.33 13.83
C ILE A 106 9.59 -7.35 14.93
N PRO A 107 10.85 -7.43 15.37
CA PRO A 107 11.45 -6.46 16.29
C PRO A 107 11.41 -5.03 15.77
N ARG A 108 11.37 -4.04 16.68
CA ARG A 108 11.38 -2.61 16.31
C ARG A 108 12.62 -2.19 15.52
N SER A 109 13.78 -2.77 15.83
CA SER A 109 15.01 -2.57 15.06
C SER A 109 14.81 -2.95 13.59
N ASP A 110 14.12 -4.06 13.36
CA ASP A 110 13.94 -4.63 12.04
C ASP A 110 12.89 -3.86 11.24
N ILE A 111 11.92 -3.22 11.91
CA ILE A 111 11.01 -2.25 11.29
C ILE A 111 11.81 -1.07 10.74
N ALA A 112 12.74 -0.52 11.52
CA ALA A 112 13.57 0.61 11.07
C ALA A 112 14.46 0.23 9.89
N THR A 113 15.09 -0.96 9.94
CA THR A 113 15.87 -1.50 8.81
C THR A 113 15.00 -1.70 7.58
N LEU A 114 13.81 -2.29 7.72
CA LEU A 114 12.87 -2.49 6.62
C LEU A 114 12.49 -1.17 5.93
N LEU A 115 12.17 -0.13 6.70
CA LEU A 115 11.84 1.18 6.14
C LEU A 115 13.05 1.85 5.45
N SER A 116 14.25 1.68 6.02
CA SER A 116 15.49 2.15 5.39
C SER A 116 15.69 1.47 4.05
N ASP A 117 15.54 0.15 3.97
CA ASP A 117 15.70 -0.61 2.74
C ASP A 117 14.65 -0.23 1.69
N LEU A 118 13.39 -0.05 2.12
CA LEU A 118 12.31 0.44 1.23
C LEU A 118 12.58 1.84 0.69
N SER A 119 13.28 2.70 1.44
CA SER A 119 13.60 4.06 0.99
C SER A 119 14.56 4.10 -0.21
N HIS A 120 15.29 3.01 -0.46
CA HIS A 120 16.16 2.87 -1.63
C HIS A 120 15.39 2.45 -2.90
N ILE A 121 14.14 2.01 -2.77
CA ILE A 121 13.30 1.69 -3.91
C ILE A 121 12.61 2.98 -4.39
N ASP A 122 12.82 3.36 -5.64
CA ASP A 122 12.08 4.48 -6.23
C ASP A 122 10.62 4.07 -6.52
N PHE A 123 9.68 4.65 -5.78
CA PHE A 123 8.24 4.49 -5.96
C PHE A 123 7.70 5.61 -6.85
N SER A 124 7.79 5.42 -8.18
CA SER A 124 7.36 6.44 -9.15
C SER A 124 5.83 6.45 -9.26
N PRO A 125 5.13 7.53 -8.85
CA PRO A 125 3.67 7.54 -8.78
C PRO A 125 3.03 7.63 -10.17
N GLN A 126 2.00 6.81 -10.40
CA GLN A 126 1.14 6.89 -11.59
C GLN A 126 -0.32 6.79 -11.20
N TRP A 127 -1.12 7.73 -11.68
CA TRP A 127 -2.56 7.72 -11.45
C TRP A 127 -3.33 7.10 -12.61
N ILE A 128 -4.30 6.27 -12.26
CA ILE A 128 -5.26 5.70 -13.21
C ILE A 128 -6.66 5.75 -12.63
N LYS A 129 -7.66 5.73 -13.51
CA LYS A 129 -9.06 5.51 -13.14
C LYS A 129 -9.40 4.03 -13.27
N ASN A 130 -9.81 3.40 -12.17
CA ASN A 130 -10.22 2.01 -12.13
C ASN A 130 -11.56 1.84 -11.40
N THR A 131 -12.42 1.00 -11.96
CA THR A 131 -13.76 0.68 -11.45
C THR A 131 -13.92 -0.82 -11.22
N ASP A 132 -12.81 -1.56 -11.10
CA ASP A 132 -12.83 -2.98 -10.80
C ASP A 132 -13.36 -3.27 -9.39
N LEU A 133 -14.21 -4.28 -9.30
CA LEU A 133 -14.93 -4.63 -8.06
C LEU A 133 -14.20 -5.67 -7.20
N SER A 134 -13.01 -6.15 -7.60
CA SER A 134 -12.35 -7.25 -6.88
C SER A 134 -11.82 -6.87 -5.49
N ILE A 135 -11.62 -5.58 -5.25
CA ILE A 135 -11.19 -5.01 -3.97
C ILE A 135 -12.35 -4.22 -3.32
N SER A 136 -13.37 -3.84 -4.10
CA SER A 136 -14.46 -2.96 -3.63
C SER A 136 -15.22 -3.54 -2.43
N GLY A 137 -15.33 -4.87 -2.31
CA GLY A 137 -15.94 -5.49 -1.13
C GLY A 137 -15.23 -5.14 0.19
N HIS A 138 -13.89 -5.10 0.18
CA HIS A 138 -13.10 -4.75 1.37
C HIS A 138 -13.11 -3.24 1.64
N ILE A 139 -13.12 -2.42 0.58
CA ILE A 139 -13.25 -0.97 0.71
C ILE A 139 -14.63 -0.60 1.26
N SER A 140 -15.69 -1.26 0.82
CA SER A 140 -17.04 -1.06 1.35
C SER A 140 -17.15 -1.49 2.81
N ASP A 141 -16.52 -2.61 3.19
CA ASP A 141 -16.42 -3.03 4.61
C ASP A 141 -15.69 -1.97 5.45
N ALA A 142 -14.53 -1.49 4.99
CA ALA A 142 -13.80 -0.41 5.64
C ALA A 142 -14.61 0.90 5.73
N ALA A 143 -15.41 1.22 4.69
CA ALA A 143 -16.30 2.38 4.70
C ALA A 143 -17.41 2.25 5.75
N LEU A 144 -17.93 1.04 5.97
CA LEU A 144 -18.89 0.79 7.03
C LEU A 144 -18.26 1.00 8.41
N TRP A 145 -17.06 0.48 8.65
CA TRP A 145 -16.32 0.76 9.89
C TRP A 145 -16.17 2.27 10.15
N VAL A 146 -15.70 3.04 9.15
CA VAL A 146 -15.57 4.50 9.28
C VAL A 146 -16.92 5.14 9.63
N THR A 147 -17.96 4.90 8.82
CA THR A 147 -19.25 5.59 9.00
C THR A 147 -19.99 5.17 10.28
N GLN A 148 -19.86 3.91 10.71
CA GLN A 148 -20.46 3.42 11.95
C GLN A 148 -19.75 3.99 13.18
N THR A 149 -18.42 3.93 13.21
CA THR A 149 -17.63 4.48 14.33
C THR A 149 -17.87 5.98 14.48
N LEU A 150 -17.89 6.74 13.38
CA LEU A 150 -18.22 8.17 13.44
C LEU A 150 -19.62 8.42 13.99
N LYS A 151 -20.60 7.61 13.60
CA LYS A 151 -21.98 7.73 14.09
C LYS A 151 -22.08 7.40 15.59
N GLU A 152 -21.39 6.37 16.04
CA GLU A 152 -21.39 5.91 17.43
C GLU A 152 -20.71 6.91 18.36
N GLU A 153 -19.59 7.49 17.92
CA GLU A 153 -18.83 8.52 18.66
C GLU A 153 -19.40 9.94 18.51
N GLY A 154 -20.44 10.13 17.68
CA GLY A 154 -21.04 11.44 17.43
C GLY A 154 -20.11 12.42 16.69
N LEU A 155 -19.20 11.90 15.85
CA LEU A 155 -18.18 12.66 15.13
C LEU A 155 -18.59 12.92 13.67
N TYR A 156 -18.25 14.09 13.15
CA TYR A 156 -18.50 14.46 11.74
C TYR A 156 -17.27 14.21 10.85
N GLU A 157 -16.08 14.47 11.38
CA GLU A 157 -14.80 14.16 10.76
C GLU A 157 -14.16 12.94 11.41
N LEU A 158 -13.32 12.22 10.67
CA LEU A 158 -12.52 11.12 11.21
C LEU A 158 -11.23 11.69 11.83
N PRO A 159 -11.08 11.73 13.16
CA PRO A 159 -9.86 12.19 13.79
C PRO A 159 -8.69 11.29 13.41
N ARG A 160 -7.49 11.86 13.31
CA ARG A 160 -6.30 11.11 12.92
C ARG A 160 -6.03 9.90 13.81
N ALA A 161 -6.19 10.05 15.13
CA ALA A 161 -6.01 8.95 16.08
C ALA A 161 -6.97 7.78 15.79
N LEU A 162 -8.26 8.10 15.57
CA LEU A 162 -9.26 7.08 15.24
C LEU A 162 -9.03 6.43 13.88
N ALA A 163 -8.55 7.19 12.89
CA ALA A 163 -8.13 6.66 11.60
C ALA A 163 -7.02 5.61 11.75
N ILE A 164 -6.03 5.89 12.60
CA ILE A 164 -4.94 4.95 12.92
C ILE A 164 -5.50 3.71 13.61
N GLU A 165 -6.31 3.87 14.66
CA GLU A 165 -6.90 2.75 15.40
C GLU A 165 -7.75 1.83 14.52
N LEU A 166 -8.59 2.39 13.66
CA LEU A 166 -9.39 1.61 12.71
C LEU A 166 -8.50 0.87 11.70
N ALA A 167 -7.46 1.53 11.18
CA ALA A 167 -6.53 0.89 10.26
C ALA A 167 -5.77 -0.27 10.93
N LEU A 168 -5.25 -0.06 12.14
CA LEU A 168 -4.61 -1.10 12.96
C LEU A 168 -5.53 -2.29 13.18
N TYR A 169 -6.77 -2.05 13.59
CA TYR A 169 -7.76 -3.10 13.77
C TYR A 169 -7.97 -3.88 12.46
N LEU A 170 -8.27 -3.19 11.36
CA LEU A 170 -8.56 -3.85 10.08
C LEU A 170 -7.37 -4.63 9.50
N ASN A 171 -6.15 -4.13 9.70
CA ASN A 171 -4.93 -4.73 9.15
C ASN A 171 -4.39 -5.90 9.98
N THR A 172 -4.88 -6.08 11.20
CA THR A 172 -4.58 -7.23 12.07
C THR A 172 -5.70 -8.28 12.07
N GLN A 173 -6.87 -7.97 11.49
CA GLN A 173 -7.94 -8.96 11.31
C GLN A 173 -7.73 -9.82 10.06
N PRO A 174 -8.05 -11.13 10.14
CA PRO A 174 -7.93 -11.99 8.98
C PRO A 174 -8.94 -11.63 7.89
N LYS A 175 -8.46 -11.49 6.66
CA LYS A 175 -9.27 -11.31 5.46
C LYS A 175 -9.42 -12.63 4.71
N ARG A 176 -10.53 -12.78 3.99
CA ARG A 176 -10.80 -13.95 3.13
C ARG A 176 -10.96 -13.48 1.69
N ILE A 177 -10.23 -14.11 0.78
CA ILE A 177 -10.36 -13.87 -0.66
C ILE A 177 -10.58 -15.19 -1.39
N THR A 178 -11.14 -15.12 -2.60
CA THR A 178 -11.11 -16.24 -3.54
C THR A 178 -9.94 -16.06 -4.47
N ASN A 179 -8.97 -16.97 -4.44
CA ASN A 179 -7.88 -16.98 -5.40
C ASN A 179 -8.44 -17.26 -6.79
N LYS A 180 -8.21 -16.35 -7.74
CA LYS A 180 -8.79 -16.43 -9.08
C LYS A 180 -8.21 -17.57 -9.92
N THR A 181 -6.97 -17.98 -9.63
CA THR A 181 -6.27 -19.06 -10.34
C THR A 181 -6.69 -20.42 -9.81
N THR A 182 -6.67 -20.61 -8.49
CA THR A 182 -6.98 -21.93 -7.87
C THR A 182 -8.46 -22.11 -7.55
N ARG A 183 -9.26 -21.04 -7.59
CA ARG A 183 -10.66 -20.95 -7.14
C ARG A 183 -10.89 -21.32 -5.66
N ARG A 184 -9.82 -21.42 -4.86
CA ARG A 184 -9.90 -21.72 -3.43
C ARG A 184 -10.07 -20.46 -2.62
N LYS A 185 -10.71 -20.61 -1.46
CA LYS A 185 -10.75 -19.55 -0.45
C LYS A 185 -9.43 -19.54 0.30
N GLU A 186 -8.79 -18.39 0.35
CA GLU A 186 -7.56 -18.14 1.10
C GLU A 186 -7.86 -17.17 2.23
N LYS A 187 -7.15 -17.34 3.34
CA LYS A 187 -7.24 -16.50 4.53
C LYS A 187 -5.83 -16.00 4.84
N PHE A 188 -5.70 -14.71 5.06
CA PHE A 188 -4.43 -14.09 5.43
C PHE A 188 -4.69 -12.88 6.33
N ILE A 189 -3.65 -12.41 7.00
CA ILE A 189 -3.67 -11.15 7.75
C ILE A 189 -2.99 -10.07 6.90
N PRO A 190 -3.63 -8.91 6.66
CA PRO A 190 -3.11 -7.90 5.74
C PRO A 190 -1.66 -7.48 6.01
N ILE A 191 -1.31 -7.23 7.28
CA ILE A 191 0.06 -6.79 7.58
C ILE A 191 1.12 -7.86 7.33
N GLU A 192 0.82 -9.13 7.61
CA GLU A 192 1.73 -10.25 7.31
C GLU A 192 1.99 -10.35 5.80
N HIS A 193 0.92 -10.23 5.02
CA HIS A 193 0.99 -10.34 3.57
C HIS A 193 1.71 -9.14 2.94
N LEU A 194 1.49 -7.93 3.46
CA LEU A 194 2.21 -6.73 3.02
C LEU A 194 3.69 -6.82 3.39
N LEU A 195 4.03 -7.27 4.60
CA LEU A 195 5.42 -7.47 5.01
C LEU A 195 6.15 -8.44 4.07
N GLY A 196 5.55 -9.60 3.78
CA GLY A 196 6.13 -10.57 2.86
C GLY A 196 6.35 -10.00 1.45
N TYR A 197 5.41 -9.18 0.97
CA TYR A 197 5.57 -8.47 -0.30
C TYR A 197 6.75 -7.48 -0.27
N CYS A 198 6.82 -6.62 0.76
CA CYS A 198 7.93 -5.66 0.90
C CYS A 198 9.30 -6.35 1.01
N GLN A 199 9.40 -7.45 1.76
CA GLN A 199 10.62 -8.24 1.86
C GLN A 199 11.03 -8.84 0.50
N SER A 200 10.05 -9.28 -0.31
CA SER A 200 10.34 -9.78 -1.66
C SER A 200 10.88 -8.67 -2.58
N LEU A 201 10.32 -7.46 -2.50
CA LEU A 201 10.82 -6.31 -3.27
C LEU A 201 12.25 -5.95 -2.93
N ILE A 202 12.59 -5.91 -1.64
CA ILE A 202 13.95 -5.60 -1.18
C ILE A 202 14.92 -6.68 -1.66
N THR A 203 14.53 -7.95 -1.57
CA THR A 203 15.37 -9.06 -2.03
C THR A 203 15.64 -8.99 -3.53
N ASP A 204 14.64 -8.63 -4.34
CA ASP A 204 14.78 -8.51 -5.79
C ASP A 204 15.64 -7.28 -6.16
N GLN A 205 15.50 -6.17 -5.45
CA GLN A 205 16.35 -4.98 -5.58
C GLN A 205 17.83 -5.33 -5.30
N GLN A 206 18.12 -6.02 -4.19
CA GLN A 206 19.48 -6.44 -3.84
C GLN A 206 20.10 -7.41 -4.87
N ARG A 207 19.27 -8.24 -5.53
CA ARG A 207 19.74 -9.10 -6.62
C ARG A 207 20.04 -8.33 -7.90
N ALA A 208 19.25 -7.30 -8.20
CA ALA A 208 19.47 -6.43 -9.36
C ALA A 208 20.71 -5.54 -9.16
N ASP A 209 20.95 -5.11 -7.92
CA ASP A 209 22.09 -4.28 -7.51
C ASP A 209 23.34 -5.10 -7.11
N GLY A 210 23.31 -6.43 -7.33
CA GLY A 210 24.47 -7.30 -7.13
C GLY A 210 25.68 -6.86 -7.97
N PRO A 211 26.91 -7.17 -7.54
CA PRO A 211 28.11 -6.56 -8.12
C PRO A 211 28.14 -6.81 -9.63
N SER A 212 28.27 -5.73 -10.41
CA SER A 212 28.95 -5.82 -11.68
C SER A 212 30.24 -6.60 -11.46
N ASN A 213 30.56 -7.56 -12.33
CA ASN A 213 31.86 -8.23 -12.34
C ASN A 213 32.97 -7.20 -12.69
N GLU A 214 33.19 -6.21 -11.84
CA GLU A 214 34.47 -5.54 -11.74
C GLU A 214 35.39 -6.54 -11.06
N ILE A 215 36.36 -7.01 -11.83
CA ILE A 215 37.49 -7.79 -11.33
C ILE A 215 38.12 -6.96 -10.23
N ILE A 216 37.82 -7.29 -8.98
CA ILE A 216 38.48 -6.69 -7.82
C ILE A 216 39.94 -7.13 -7.95
N ASP A 217 40.83 -6.20 -8.30
CA ASP A 217 42.26 -6.44 -8.30
C ASP A 217 42.70 -6.71 -6.86
N THR A 218 42.83 -7.99 -6.52
CA THR A 218 43.26 -8.47 -5.21
C THR A 218 44.77 -8.34 -5.01
N SER A 219 45.50 -7.70 -5.91
CA SER A 219 46.97 -7.55 -5.84
C SER A 219 47.48 -6.86 -4.57
N ASN A 220 46.62 -6.10 -3.87
CA ASN A 220 46.97 -5.38 -2.64
C ASN A 220 46.35 -5.98 -1.36
N ILE A 221 45.67 -7.13 -1.43
CA ILE A 221 45.08 -7.78 -0.26
C ILE A 221 46.08 -8.77 0.33
N ILE A 222 46.71 -8.42 1.45
CA ILE A 222 47.55 -9.34 2.22
C ILE A 222 46.65 -10.24 3.06
N ASN A 223 46.74 -11.55 2.85
CA ASN A 223 45.96 -12.52 3.62
C ASN A 223 46.67 -12.80 4.95
N PHE A 224 45.94 -12.70 6.07
CA PHE A 224 46.49 -12.91 7.40
C PHE A 224 47.00 -14.35 7.63
N SER A 225 46.59 -15.31 6.79
CA SER A 225 47.14 -16.67 6.74
C SER A 225 48.61 -16.72 6.32
N ASP A 226 49.10 -15.69 5.63
CA ASP A 226 50.46 -15.65 5.07
C ASP A 226 51.50 -15.20 6.12
N TYR A 227 51.05 -14.82 7.31
CA TYR A 227 51.88 -14.47 8.46
C TYR A 227 52.27 -15.73 9.26
N HIS A 228 53.22 -16.52 8.75
CA HIS A 228 53.89 -17.52 9.59
C HIS A 228 54.94 -16.86 10.48
N LYS A 229 54.71 -16.90 11.80
CA LYS A 229 55.67 -16.49 12.84
C LYS A 229 56.95 -17.33 12.74
N LYS A 230 58.10 -16.65 12.63
CA LYS A 230 59.42 -17.22 12.92
C LYS A 230 59.56 -17.55 14.41
#